data_AF-E4X8R9-F1
#
_entry.id   AF-E4X8R9-F1
#
_cell.length_a   1.000
_cell.length_b   1.000
_cell.length_c   1.000
_cell.angle_alpha   90.00
_cell.angle_beta   90.00
_cell.angle_gamma   90.00
#
_symmetry.space_group_name_H-M   'P 1'
#
loop_
_entity.id
_entity.type
_entity.pdbx_description
1 polymer ?
#
loop_
_entity_poly.entity_id
_entity_poly.type
_entity_poly.pdbx_seq_one_letter_code
_entity_poly.pdbx_strand_id
1 'polypeptide(L)'
;MNLGYTHFTDNTAKTGQSAICRNIVDEQCSKCQADSSLVTCEIIWGACGHSFHDHCMQLWLTHATQGKSRVTSTCVLYVLETPA
;
A
#
# COMPACT_ATOMS: atom_id res chain seq x y z
N MET A 1 -2.77 15.85 17.87
CA MET A 1 -3.01 15.35 16.49
C MET A 1 -1.85 14.42 16.17
N ASN A 2 -2.04 13.11 16.33
CA ASN A 2 -0.99 12.14 16.06
C ASN A 2 -1.20 11.65 14.63
N LEU A 3 -0.59 12.34 13.67
CA LEU A 3 -0.56 11.90 12.28
C LEU A 3 0.25 10.59 12.26
N GLY A 4 -0.45 9.46 12.15
CA GLY A 4 0.19 8.16 11.98
C GLY A 4 0.67 8.04 10.53
N TYR A 5 1.97 8.13 10.30
CA TYR A 5 2.56 7.86 8.99
C TYR A 5 3.13 6.46 9.02
N THR A 6 2.75 5.64 8.05
CA THR A 6 3.38 4.33 7.87
C THR A 6 4.46 4.45 6.80
N HIS A 7 5.69 4.15 7.20
CA HIS A 7 6.85 4.30 6.31
C HIS A 7 7.04 3.04 5.48
N PHE A 8 7.06 3.21 4.16
CA PHE A 8 7.28 2.14 3.20
C PHE A 8 8.66 2.28 2.54
N THR A 9 9.45 1.20 2.54
CA THR A 9 10.90 1.25 2.23
C THR A 9 11.32 0.36 1.04
N ASP A 10 10.39 -0.18 0.25
CA ASP A 10 10.75 -0.93 -0.97
C ASP A 10 10.92 0.05 -2.14
N ASN A 11 12.15 0.17 -2.63
CA ASN A 11 12.49 0.94 -3.83
C ASN A 11 12.61 0.04 -5.08
N THR A 12 12.28 -1.25 -4.94
CA THR A 12 12.45 -2.26 -5.98
C THR A 12 11.19 -2.38 -6.84
N ALA A 13 10.07 -1.83 -6.38
CA ALA A 13 8.86 -1.66 -7.15
C ALA A 13 9.15 -1.01 -8.52
N LYS A 14 8.82 -1.73 -9.59
CA LYS A 14 8.93 -1.19 -10.95
C LYS A 14 7.79 -0.21 -11.20
N THR A 15 7.99 0.72 -12.14
CA THR A 15 6.93 1.62 -12.61
C THR A 15 5.71 0.81 -13.07
N GLY A 16 4.53 1.16 -12.56
CA GLY A 16 3.28 0.45 -12.87
C GLY A 16 3.06 -0.84 -12.07
N GLN A 17 3.89 -1.14 -11.06
CA GLN A 17 3.66 -2.22 -10.11
C GLN A 17 3.29 -1.70 -8.73
N SER A 18 2.43 -2.44 -8.05
CA SER A 18 2.14 -2.21 -6.64
C SER A 18 3.39 -2.53 -5.83
N ALA A 19 3.85 -1.59 -5.01
CA ALA A 19 5.10 -1.78 -4.30
C ALA A 19 5.02 -2.87 -3.20
N ILE A 20 3.81 -3.22 -2.75
CA ILE A 20 3.59 -4.24 -1.73
C ILE A 20 3.52 -5.65 -2.33
N CYS A 21 2.62 -5.89 -3.28
CA CYS A 21 2.39 -7.23 -3.82
C CYS A 21 3.15 -7.52 -5.13
N ARG A 22 3.78 -6.50 -5.73
CA ARG A 22 4.56 -6.58 -6.99
C ARG A 22 3.75 -7.00 -8.23
N ASN A 23 2.43 -7.10 -8.12
CA ASN A 23 1.54 -7.23 -9.28
C ASN A 23 1.43 -5.89 -10.03
N ILE A 24 1.06 -5.95 -11.31
CA ILE A 24 0.73 -4.75 -12.10
C ILE A 24 -0.45 -4.04 -11.44
N VAL A 25 -0.41 -2.70 -11.38
CA VAL A 25 -1.44 -1.91 -10.68
C VAL A 25 -2.82 -2.02 -11.32
N ASP A 26 -2.87 -2.18 -12.64
CA ASP A 26 -4.13 -2.35 -13.38
C ASP A 26 -4.69 -3.79 -13.27
N GLU A 27 -3.92 -4.70 -12.66
CA GLU A 27 -4.33 -6.09 -12.46
C GLU A 27 -4.79 -6.35 -11.02
N GLN A 28 -5.38 -7.53 -10.80
CA GLN A 28 -5.78 -7.99 -9.48
C GLN A 28 -4.55 -8.18 -8.58
N CYS A 29 -4.65 -7.68 -7.35
CA CYS A 29 -3.66 -7.95 -6.32
C CYS A 29 -3.71 -9.41 -5.88
N SER A 30 -2.65 -9.91 -5.22
CA SER A 30 -2.56 -11.32 -4.79
C SER A 30 -3.74 -11.76 -3.90
N LYS A 31 -4.36 -10.83 -3.16
CA LYS A 31 -5.53 -11.13 -2.33
C LYS A 31 -6.81 -11.30 -3.17
N CYS A 32 -7.03 -10.45 -4.16
CA CYS A 32 -8.15 -10.57 -5.10
C CYS A 32 -7.99 -11.77 -6.05
N GLN A 33 -6.75 -12.15 -6.37
CA GLN A 33 -6.46 -13.38 -7.12
C GLN A 33 -6.82 -14.63 -6.32
N ALA A 34 -6.59 -14.61 -5.00
CA ALA A 34 -6.93 -15.73 -4.10
C ALA A 34 -8.43 -15.78 -3.75
N ASP A 35 -9.09 -14.62 -3.70
CA ASP A 35 -10.51 -14.48 -3.37
C ASP A 35 -11.18 -13.49 -4.32
N SER A 36 -11.86 -14.03 -5.32
CA SER A 36 -12.57 -13.26 -6.34
C SER A 36 -13.88 -12.63 -5.84
N SER A 37 -14.30 -12.92 -4.61
CA SER A 37 -15.47 -12.28 -4.00
C SER A 37 -15.19 -10.87 -3.47
N LEU A 38 -13.90 -10.48 -3.40
CA LEU A 38 -13.48 -9.14 -2.99
C LEU A 38 -13.80 -8.13 -4.09
N VAL A 39 -14.84 -7.32 -3.86
CA VAL A 39 -15.49 -6.50 -4.88
C VAL A 39 -14.81 -5.16 -5.19
N THR A 40 -13.91 -4.66 -4.34
CA THR A 40 -13.32 -3.32 -4.53
C THR A 40 -11.86 -3.29 -4.10
N CYS A 41 -10.95 -3.24 -5.08
CA CYS A 41 -9.51 -3.11 -4.85
C CYS A 41 -9.00 -1.89 -5.61
N GLU A 42 -9.00 -0.74 -4.94
CA GLU A 42 -8.61 0.53 -5.56
C GLU A 42 -7.10 0.72 -5.56
N ILE A 43 -6.62 1.55 -6.49
CA ILE A 43 -5.21 1.93 -6.57
C ILE A 43 -4.99 3.23 -5.81
N ILE A 44 -4.14 3.15 -4.80
CA ILE A 44 -3.75 4.25 -3.94
C ILE A 44 -2.33 4.66 -4.29
N TRP A 45 -2.08 5.97 -4.32
CA TRP A 45 -0.76 6.52 -4.60
C TRP A 45 -0.19 7.18 -3.36
N GLY A 46 1.04 6.82 -3.01
CA GLY A 46 1.78 7.50 -1.95
C GLY A 46 2.36 8.81 -2.47
N ALA A 47 2.64 9.75 -1.55
CA ALA A 47 3.36 10.98 -1.89
C ALA A 47 4.78 10.71 -2.44
N CYS A 48 5.31 9.50 -2.24
CA CYS A 48 6.57 9.06 -2.84
C CYS A 48 6.46 8.66 -4.32
N GLY A 49 5.27 8.71 -4.92
CA GLY A 49 5.04 8.33 -6.32
C GLY A 49 4.90 6.82 -6.54
N HIS A 50 4.95 6.00 -5.49
CA HIS A 50 4.62 4.58 -5.59
C HIS A 50 3.10 4.36 -5.56
N SER A 51 2.68 3.34 -6.28
CA SER A 51 1.33 2.82 -6.32
C SER A 51 1.16 1.60 -5.42
N PHE A 52 -0.06 1.43 -4.91
CA PHE A 52 -0.43 0.32 -4.04
C PHE A 52 -1.86 -0.10 -4.33
N HIS A 53 -2.15 -1.39 -4.16
CA HIS A 53 -3.53 -1.86 -4.05
C HIS A 53 -4.03 -1.62 -2.63
N ASP A 54 -5.28 -1.15 -2.48
CA ASP A 54 -5.91 -0.89 -1.18
C ASP A 54 -5.87 -2.11 -0.25
N HIS A 55 -6.30 -3.29 -0.73
CA HIS A 55 -6.23 -4.53 0.05
C HIS A 55 -4.82 -4.89 0.54
N CYS A 56 -3.79 -4.60 -0.27
CA CYS A 56 -2.40 -4.88 0.08
C CYS A 56 -1.89 -3.87 1.11
N MET A 57 -2.28 -2.60 0.98
CA MET A 57 -2.00 -1.56 1.95
C MET A 57 -2.62 -1.90 3.31
N GLN A 58 -3.92 -2.21 3.37
CA GLN A 58 -4.61 -2.56 4.61
C GLN A 58 -3.99 -3.79 5.29
N LEU A 59 -3.67 -4.83 4.53
CA LEU A 59 -3.01 -6.02 5.05
C LEU A 59 -1.62 -5.68 5.62
N TRP A 60 -0.86 -4.87 4.89
CA TRP A 60 0.46 -4.44 5.33
C TRP A 60 0.38 -3.59 6.61
N LEU A 61 -0.57 -2.66 6.71
CA LEU A 61 -0.82 -1.88 7.94
C LEU A 61 -1.15 -2.78 9.14
N THR A 62 -1.98 -3.81 8.91
CA THR A 62 -2.38 -4.77 9.96
C THR A 62 -1.17 -5.56 10.47
N HIS A 63 -0.24 -5.95 9.58
CA HIS A 63 0.90 -6.79 9.91
C HIS A 63 2.21 -6.03 10.24
N ALA A 64 2.31 -4.75 9.88
CA ALA A 64 3.49 -3.89 10.13
C ALA A 64 3.74 -3.64 11.63
N THR A 65 2.78 -3.97 12.49
CA THR A 65 2.93 -3.94 13.95
C THR A 65 3.93 -4.98 14.49
N GLN A 66 4.44 -5.91 13.66
CA GLN A 66 5.28 -7.03 14.10
C GLN A 66 6.77 -6.98 13.72
N GLY A 67 7.30 -5.93 13.08
CA GLY A 67 8.72 -5.94 12.71
C GLY A 67 9.32 -4.60 12.27
N LYS A 68 10.27 -4.09 13.06
CA LYS A 68 11.11 -2.92 12.75
C LYS A 68 11.92 -3.16 11.46
N SER A 69 11.58 -2.51 10.35
CA SER A 69 12.46 -2.48 9.17
C SER A 69 12.79 -1.05 8.73
N ARG A 70 14.00 -0.63 9.14
CA ARG A 70 14.97 0.28 8.52
C ARG A 70 14.42 1.44 7.70
N VAL A 71 14.20 2.55 8.41
CA VAL A 71 13.74 3.86 7.92
C VAL A 71 14.82 4.57 7.10
N THR A 72 14.69 4.59 5.77
CA THR A 72 15.24 5.64 4.88
C THR A 72 14.47 5.67 3.55
N SER A 73 13.24 6.20 3.57
CA SER A 73 12.55 6.93 2.48
C SER A 73 11.08 7.06 2.88
N THR A 74 10.59 8.28 2.97
CA THR A 74 9.29 8.58 3.56
C THR A 74 8.20 8.49 2.50
N CYS A 75 7.68 7.28 2.23
CA CYS A 75 6.41 7.20 1.51
C CYS A 75 5.26 7.52 2.45
N VAL A 76 4.87 8.80 2.48
CA VAL A 76 3.68 9.23 3.22
C VAL A 76 2.46 8.86 2.39
N LEU A 77 1.62 7.95 2.89
CA LEU A 77 0.25 7.87 2.42
C LEU A 77 -0.49 9.03 3.08
N TYR A 78 -0.88 10.05 2.32
CA TYR A 78 -1.94 10.92 2.80
C TYR A 78 -3.23 10.13 2.66
N VAL A 79 -3.67 9.47 3.74
CA VAL A 79 -5.09 9.20 3.91
C VAL A 79 -5.70 10.59 4.06
N LEU A 80 -6.14 11.20 2.95
CA LEU A 80 -7.03 12.35 3.04
C LEU A 80 -8.25 11.81 3.77
N GLU A 81 -8.38 12.22 5.04
CA GLU A 81 -9.54 11.92 5.86
C GLU A 81 -10.78 12.13 5.00
N THR A 82 -11.53 11.07 4.76
CA THR A 82 -12.90 11.20 4.25
C THR A 82 -13.63 12.13 5.21
N PRO A 83 -14.09 13.32 4.79
CA PRO A 83 -14.96 14.11 5.65
C PRO A 83 -16.23 13.29 5.91
N ALA A 84 -16.64 13.34 7.17
CA ALA A 84 -17.78 12.61 7.77
C ALA A 84 -19.08 12.68 6.96
#